data_AF-T0ZGB8-F1
#
_entry.id   AF-T0ZGB8-F1
#
_cell.length_a   1.000
_cell.length_b   1.000
_cell.length_c   1.000
_cell.angle_alpha   90.00
_cell.angle_beta   90.00
_cell.angle_gamma   90.00
#
_symmetry.space_group_name_H-M   'P 1'
#
loop_
_entity.id
_entity.type
_entity.pdbx_description
1 polymer ?
#
loop_
_entity_poly.entity_id
_entity_poly.type
_entity_poly.pdbx_seq_one_letter_code
_entity_poly.pdbx_strand_id
1 'polypeptide(L)'
;EHAAATDGAAPQALPVPGGGGVCYSSVTDGEGGLWLACNNGLRYRDAAGRWSLFPPQPQLRGGLPEGRIIGLLRDREGGLWLSSNSGRLAYLPPDWRAFSLFRHLPDDPRSLPFGAFTALCKGSDHSVLLGNAQGWIGRLDPATGSVQSLPSPL
;
A
#
# COMPACT_ATOMS: atom_id res chain seq x y z
N GLU A 1 2.34 34.78 1.39
CA GLU A 1 2.92 34.37 2.68
C GLU A 1 2.05 33.27 3.28
N HIS A 2 2.62 32.15 3.67
CA HIS A 2 1.98 31.16 4.55
C HIS A 2 3.13 30.44 5.26
N ALA A 3 3.67 31.09 6.30
CA ALA A 3 4.60 30.47 7.22
C ALA A 3 3.77 29.77 8.31
N ALA A 4 3.56 28.47 8.17
CA ALA A 4 3.15 27.65 9.29
C ALA A 4 4.37 27.46 10.18
N ALA A 5 4.33 28.01 11.40
CA ALA A 5 5.31 27.72 12.42
C ALA A 5 5.21 26.24 12.80
N THR A 6 6.09 25.42 12.25
CA THR A 6 6.39 24.10 12.82
C THR A 6 7.23 24.32 14.06
N ASP A 7 6.70 23.97 15.23
CA ASP A 7 7.51 23.77 16.43
C ASP A 7 8.72 22.93 16.06
N GLY A 8 9.91 23.50 16.26
CA GLY A 8 11.21 22.98 15.81
C GLY A 8 11.68 21.75 16.58
N ALA A 9 10.81 20.76 16.77
CA ALA A 9 11.21 19.47 17.28
C ALA A 9 12.17 18.82 16.27
N ALA A 10 13.37 18.49 16.75
CA ALA A 10 14.35 17.77 15.94
C ALA A 10 13.77 16.43 15.46
N PRO A 11 14.11 15.98 14.23
CA PRO A 11 13.66 14.68 13.75
C PRO A 11 14.10 13.59 14.71
N GLN A 12 13.13 12.84 15.26
CA GLN A 12 13.39 11.73 16.16
C GLN A 12 13.40 10.42 15.38
N ALA A 13 14.44 9.63 15.55
CA ALA A 13 14.49 8.28 15.02
C ALA A 13 13.48 7.38 15.75
N LEU A 14 12.65 6.67 15.00
CA LEU A 14 11.79 5.61 15.52
C LEU A 14 12.54 4.27 15.41
N PRO A 15 12.91 3.62 16.52
CA PRO A 15 13.56 2.32 16.47
C PRO A 15 12.56 1.26 16.00
N VAL A 16 12.77 0.73 14.79
CA VAL A 16 12.00 -0.39 14.24
C VAL A 16 12.62 -1.71 14.74
N PRO A 17 11.90 -2.55 15.50
CA PRO A 17 12.46 -3.77 16.08
C PRO A 17 12.89 -4.83 15.06
N GLY A 18 13.93 -5.60 15.39
CA GLY A 18 14.41 -6.72 14.56
C GLY A 18 15.22 -6.25 13.35
N GLY A 19 16.28 -5.47 13.62
CA GLY A 19 17.10 -4.74 12.65
C GLY A 19 17.43 -5.51 11.36
N GLY A 20 17.38 -4.80 10.23
CA GLY A 20 17.78 -5.30 8.91
C GLY A 20 16.74 -5.18 7.80
N GLY A 21 15.53 -4.69 8.09
CA GLY A 21 14.50 -4.47 7.07
C GLY A 21 14.59 -3.08 6.44
N VAL A 22 14.70 -3.01 5.12
CA VAL A 22 14.51 -1.74 4.38
C VAL A 22 13.02 -1.50 4.26
N CYS A 23 12.55 -0.34 4.71
CA CYS A 23 11.18 0.10 4.52
C CYS A 23 11.11 1.16 3.42
N TYR A 24 10.12 1.03 2.55
CA TYR A 24 10.00 1.78 1.30
C TYR A 24 8.91 2.84 1.36
N SER A 25 7.89 2.62 2.19
CA SER A 25 6.73 3.49 2.31
C SER A 25 6.15 3.41 3.72
N SER A 26 5.48 4.48 4.13
CA SER A 26 4.76 4.57 5.39
C SER A 26 3.43 5.29 5.21
N VAL A 27 2.45 4.93 6.03
CA VAL A 27 1.15 5.64 6.08
C VAL A 27 0.58 5.56 7.50
N THR A 28 -0.03 6.65 7.97
CA THR A 28 -0.75 6.63 9.26
C THR A 28 -2.04 5.82 9.15
N ASP A 29 -2.45 5.18 10.25
CA ASP A 29 -3.79 4.58 10.38
C ASP A 29 -4.90 5.61 10.69
N GLY A 30 -4.55 6.88 10.88
CA GLY A 30 -5.47 7.96 11.25
C GLY A 30 -5.81 8.06 12.74
N GLU A 31 -5.33 7.14 13.57
CA GLU A 31 -5.62 7.01 15.00
C GLU A 31 -4.34 7.00 15.87
N GLY A 32 -3.24 7.51 15.31
CA GLY A 32 -1.95 7.60 15.98
C GLY A 32 -1.01 6.41 15.77
N GLY A 33 -1.45 5.40 15.02
CA GLY A 33 -0.59 4.32 14.54
C GLY A 33 0.02 4.59 13.17
N LEU A 34 0.96 3.72 12.82
CA LEU A 34 1.84 3.83 11.66
C LEU A 34 2.05 2.47 11.01
N TRP A 35 1.70 2.39 9.73
CA TRP A 35 2.05 1.28 8.85
C TRP A 35 3.35 1.55 8.13
N LEU A 36 4.20 0.53 8.05
CA LEU A 36 5.42 0.53 7.25
C LEU A 36 5.41 -0.65 6.29
N ALA A 37 5.70 -0.37 5.02
CA ALA A 37 5.94 -1.38 4.00
C ALA A 37 7.44 -1.65 3.89
N CYS A 38 7.84 -2.89 4.12
CA CYS A 38 9.23 -3.29 4.19
C CYS A 38 9.52 -4.51 3.32
N ASN A 39 10.80 -4.75 3.06
CA ASN A 39 11.27 -5.90 2.28
C ASN A 39 10.93 -7.26 2.91
N ASN A 40 10.64 -7.29 4.21
CA ASN A 40 10.32 -8.48 4.98
C ASN A 40 8.85 -8.55 5.44
N GLY A 41 7.97 -7.73 4.86
CA GLY A 41 6.53 -7.71 5.16
C GLY A 41 6.01 -6.34 5.56
N LEU A 42 4.87 -6.32 6.25
CA LEU A 42 4.32 -5.10 6.84
C LEU A 42 4.67 -5.02 8.31
N ARG A 43 4.90 -3.80 8.77
CA ARG A 43 4.99 -3.50 10.20
C ARG A 43 3.93 -2.50 10.57
N TYR A 44 3.36 -2.68 11.74
CA TYR A 44 2.43 -1.74 12.34
C TYR A 44 2.95 -1.32 13.70
N ARG A 45 2.96 -0.02 13.97
CA ARG A 45 3.17 0.56 15.29
C ARG A 45 1.85 1.14 15.74
N ASP A 46 1.33 0.70 16.87
CA ASP A 46 0.11 1.30 17.44
C ASP A 46 0.39 2.64 18.12
N ALA A 47 -0.68 3.32 18.56
CA ALA A 47 -0.59 4.59 19.27
C ALA A 47 0.20 4.50 20.60
N ALA A 48 0.24 3.32 21.22
CA ALA A 48 1.03 3.05 22.43
C ALA A 48 2.52 2.75 22.11
N GLY A 49 2.89 2.70 20.84
CA GLY A 49 4.25 2.43 20.37
C GLY A 49 4.64 0.97 20.32
N ARG A 50 3.69 0.04 20.43
CA ARG A 50 3.94 -1.40 20.30
C ARG A 50 4.00 -1.77 18.83
N TRP A 51 4.94 -2.65 18.49
CA TRP A 51 5.18 -3.10 17.13
C TRP A 51 4.60 -4.48 16.86
N SER A 52 4.00 -4.64 15.68
CA SER A 52 3.56 -5.91 15.10
C SER A 52 4.18 -6.12 13.73
N LEU A 53 4.55 -7.37 13.41
CA LEU A 53 5.07 -7.77 12.10
C LEU A 53 4.05 -8.71 11.44
N PHE A 54 3.68 -8.39 10.20
CA PHE A 54 2.93 -9.26 9.31
C PHE A 54 3.90 -9.78 8.25
N PRO A 55 4.45 -10.99 8.42
CA PRO A 55 5.36 -11.57 7.43
C PRO A 55 4.59 -11.99 6.17
N PRO A 56 5.26 -12.10 5.01
CA PRO A 56 4.68 -12.72 3.82
C PRO A 56 4.17 -14.13 4.12
N GLN A 57 2.93 -14.41 3.75
CA GLN A 57 2.25 -15.69 3.92
C GLN A 57 1.53 -16.09 2.62
N PRO A 58 2.24 -16.23 1.49
CA PRO A 58 1.62 -16.44 0.17
C PRO A 58 0.82 -17.75 0.06
N GLN A 59 1.08 -18.71 0.96
CA GLN A 59 0.38 -20.00 1.01
C GLN A 59 -0.92 -19.94 1.80
N LEU A 60 -1.16 -18.90 2.59
CA LEU A 60 -2.38 -18.74 3.38
C LEU A 60 -3.39 -17.89 2.62
N ARG A 61 -4.62 -18.40 2.52
CA ARG A 61 -5.75 -17.60 2.03
C ARG A 61 -5.97 -16.44 2.99
N GLY A 62 -5.95 -15.21 2.48
CA GLY A 62 -6.02 -14.01 3.32
C GLY A 62 -4.69 -13.57 3.93
N GLY A 63 -3.57 -14.26 3.62
CA GLY A 63 -2.23 -13.88 4.06
C GLY A 63 -1.60 -12.78 3.20
N LEU A 64 -0.58 -12.11 3.75
CA LEU A 64 0.18 -11.10 3.02
C LEU A 64 0.86 -11.75 1.79
N PRO A 65 0.76 -11.16 0.58
CA PRO A 65 1.38 -11.73 -0.61
C PRO A 65 2.91 -11.77 -0.51
N GLU A 66 3.53 -12.61 -1.32
CA GLU A 66 4.98 -12.63 -1.49
C GLU A 66 5.51 -11.35 -2.15
N GLY A 67 6.81 -11.14 -1.97
CA GLY A 67 7.53 -9.99 -2.50
C GLY A 67 7.75 -8.91 -1.45
N ARG A 68 8.48 -7.87 -1.85
CA ARG A 68 8.71 -6.69 -1.02
C ARG A 68 7.50 -5.80 -1.20
N ILE A 69 6.87 -5.40 -0.10
CA ILE A 69 5.83 -4.38 -0.15
C ILE A 69 6.52 -3.04 -0.35
N ILE A 70 6.15 -2.31 -1.39
CA ILE A 70 6.84 -1.07 -1.80
C ILE A 70 5.92 0.15 -1.75
N GLY A 71 4.61 -0.03 -1.84
CA GLY A 71 3.63 1.05 -1.79
C GLY A 71 2.53 0.76 -0.78
N LEU A 72 2.12 1.81 -0.07
CA LEU A 72 0.97 1.81 0.84
C LEU A 72 0.04 2.97 0.49
N LEU A 73 -1.26 2.71 0.61
CA LEU A 73 -2.27 3.76 0.55
C LEU A 73 -3.42 3.42 1.50
N ARG A 74 -3.67 4.30 2.49
CA ARG A 74 -4.87 4.22 3.32
C ARG A 74 -6.06 4.85 2.58
N ASP A 75 -7.13 4.08 2.44
CA ASP A 75 -8.39 4.56 1.88
C ASP A 75 -9.17 5.42 2.90
N ARG A 76 -10.35 5.88 2.50
CA ARG A 76 -11.22 6.72 3.35
C ARG A 76 -11.92 5.93 4.47
N GLU A 77 -12.09 4.63 4.31
CA GLU A 77 -12.78 3.72 5.23
C GLU A 77 -11.82 3.16 6.30
N GLY A 78 -10.51 3.42 6.15
CA GLY A 78 -9.46 2.94 7.05
C GLY A 78 -8.78 1.66 6.57
N GLY A 79 -9.15 1.16 5.39
CA GLY A 79 -8.51 0.04 4.74
C GLY A 79 -7.18 0.44 4.10
N LEU A 80 -6.35 -0.56 3.83
CA LEU A 80 -4.99 -0.38 3.35
C LEU A 80 -4.81 -1.09 2.00
N TRP A 81 -4.44 -0.32 0.99
CA TRP A 81 -3.98 -0.81 -0.31
C TRP A 81 -2.47 -0.99 -0.29
N LEU A 82 -2.00 -2.07 -0.91
CA LEU A 82 -0.62 -2.50 -0.89
C LEU A 82 -0.16 -2.91 -2.28
N SER A 83 0.98 -2.39 -2.73
CA SER A 83 1.65 -2.88 -3.93
C SER A 83 2.97 -3.58 -3.59
N SER A 84 3.23 -4.69 -4.27
CA SER A 84 4.49 -5.40 -4.18
C SER A 84 5.38 -5.13 -5.40
N ASN A 85 6.69 -5.29 -5.21
CA ASN A 85 7.64 -5.29 -6.32
C ASN A 85 7.47 -6.47 -7.29
N SER A 86 6.68 -7.48 -6.92
CA SER A 86 6.31 -8.62 -7.76
C SER A 86 5.05 -8.37 -8.59
N GLY A 87 4.52 -7.14 -8.60
CA GLY A 87 3.32 -6.79 -9.37
C GLY A 87 2.01 -7.25 -8.75
N ARG A 88 2.03 -7.57 -7.46
CA ARG A 88 0.82 -7.92 -6.72
C ARG A 88 0.22 -6.67 -6.10
N LEU A 89 -1.11 -6.58 -6.15
CA LEU A 89 -1.88 -5.56 -5.44
C LEU A 89 -2.78 -6.25 -4.43
N ALA A 90 -2.73 -5.83 -3.18
CA ALA A 90 -3.57 -6.37 -2.11
C ALA A 90 -4.34 -5.27 -1.39
N TYR A 91 -5.43 -5.66 -0.76
CA TYR A 91 -6.24 -4.83 0.11
C TYR A 91 -6.41 -5.49 1.48
N LEU A 92 -6.20 -4.74 2.55
CA LEU A 92 -6.50 -5.13 3.92
C LEU A 92 -7.67 -4.26 4.41
N PRO A 93 -8.84 -4.84 4.72
CA PRO A 93 -10.00 -4.08 5.23
C PRO A 93 -9.71 -3.42 6.58
N PRO A 94 -10.49 -2.41 7.01
CA PRO A 94 -10.23 -1.65 8.24
C PRO A 94 -10.17 -2.50 9.53
N ASP A 95 -10.79 -3.68 9.54
CA ASP A 95 -10.76 -4.63 10.67
C ASP A 95 -9.53 -5.56 10.67
N TRP A 96 -8.65 -5.40 9.69
CA TRP A 96 -7.39 -6.12 9.48
C TRP A 96 -7.49 -7.64 9.48
N ARG A 97 -8.65 -8.18 9.09
CA ARG A 97 -8.88 -9.63 9.15
C ARG A 97 -8.13 -10.44 8.10
N ALA A 98 -8.17 -10.03 6.84
CA ALA A 98 -7.63 -10.82 5.74
C ALA A 98 -7.27 -9.96 4.52
N PHE A 99 -6.13 -10.26 3.90
CA PHE A 99 -5.72 -9.65 2.65
C PHE A 99 -6.52 -10.20 1.46
N SER A 100 -7.12 -9.31 0.67
CA SER A 100 -7.71 -9.61 -0.63
C SER A 100 -6.69 -9.31 -1.72
N LEU A 101 -6.40 -10.28 -2.58
CA LEU A 101 -5.38 -10.15 -3.62
C LEU A 101 -6.04 -9.91 -4.99
N PHE A 102 -5.65 -8.83 -5.64
CA PHE A 102 -6.02 -8.52 -7.02
C PHE A 102 -4.93 -9.08 -7.93
N ARG A 103 -5.33 -9.74 -9.02
CA ARG A 103 -4.43 -10.46 -9.92
C ARG A 103 -4.63 -10.06 -11.37
N HIS A 104 -3.58 -10.22 -12.15
CA HIS A 104 -3.67 -10.27 -13.60
C HIS A 104 -4.38 -11.56 -14.03
N LEU A 105 -5.39 -11.44 -14.88
CA LEU A 105 -6.05 -12.53 -15.57
C LEU A 105 -5.81 -12.30 -17.07
N PRO A 106 -5.02 -13.15 -17.75
CA PRO A 106 -4.64 -12.93 -19.15
C PRO A 106 -5.83 -12.70 -20.09
N ASP A 107 -6.97 -13.34 -19.80
CA ASP A 107 -8.18 -13.29 -20.62
C ASP A 107 -9.24 -12.28 -20.13
N ASP A 108 -8.98 -11.53 -19.04
CA ASP A 108 -9.87 -10.45 -18.59
C ASP A 108 -9.16 -9.09 -18.71
N PRO A 109 -9.53 -8.26 -19.72
CA PRO A 109 -8.93 -6.93 -19.90
C PRO A 109 -9.27 -5.94 -18.78
N ARG A 110 -10.19 -6.27 -17.88
CA ARG A 110 -10.51 -5.47 -16.68
C ARG A 110 -9.70 -5.89 -15.46
N SER A 111 -8.82 -6.88 -15.58
CA SER A 111 -7.88 -7.28 -14.54
C SER A 111 -6.63 -6.40 -14.52
N LEU A 112 -5.78 -6.56 -13.51
CA LEU A 112 -4.52 -5.81 -13.43
C LEU A 112 -3.59 -6.19 -14.59
N PRO A 113 -2.89 -5.24 -15.22
CA PRO A 113 -1.82 -5.60 -16.16
C PRO A 113 -0.66 -6.28 -15.44
N PHE A 114 0.18 -6.99 -16.19
CA PHE A 114 1.45 -7.48 -15.67
C PHE A 114 2.40 -6.32 -15.38
N GLY A 115 2.98 -6.28 -14.17
CA GLY A 115 4.01 -5.31 -13.81
C GLY A 115 3.94 -4.81 -12.37
N ALA A 116 5.05 -4.30 -11.85
CA ALA A 116 5.12 -3.73 -10.51
C ALA A 116 4.50 -2.33 -10.45
N PHE A 117 3.47 -2.17 -9.62
CA PHE A 117 2.89 -0.85 -9.33
C PHE A 117 3.76 -0.15 -8.28
N THR A 118 4.46 0.89 -8.71
CA THR A 118 5.41 1.65 -7.88
C THR A 118 4.74 2.81 -7.16
N ALA A 119 3.56 3.24 -7.60
CA ALA A 119 2.81 4.32 -7.00
C ALA A 119 1.32 3.97 -6.84
N LEU A 120 0.77 4.36 -5.70
CA LEU A 120 -0.65 4.28 -5.37
C LEU A 120 -1.10 5.67 -4.93
N CYS A 121 -2.22 6.17 -5.46
CA CYS A 121 -2.83 7.39 -4.93
C CYS A 121 -4.36 7.35 -5.01
N LYS A 122 -5.01 8.20 -4.22
CA LYS A 122 -6.48 8.34 -4.22
C LYS A 122 -6.92 9.12 -5.45
N GLY A 123 -7.86 8.56 -6.21
CA GLY A 123 -8.63 9.29 -7.20
C GLY A 123 -9.74 10.13 -6.54
N SER A 124 -10.23 11.13 -7.27
CA SER A 124 -11.30 12.04 -6.81
C SER A 124 -12.67 11.35 -6.67
N ASP A 125 -12.84 10.21 -7.32
CA ASP A 125 -14.09 9.44 -7.43
C ASP A 125 -14.02 8.13 -6.65
N HIS A 126 -13.25 8.13 -5.56
CA HIS A 126 -13.02 6.98 -4.69
C HIS A 126 -12.27 5.82 -5.34
N SER A 127 -11.74 6.01 -6.54
CA SER A 127 -10.83 5.04 -7.14
C SER A 127 -9.46 5.06 -6.49
N VAL A 128 -8.70 3.99 -6.75
CA VAL A 128 -7.26 3.95 -6.53
C VAL A 128 -6.58 4.09 -7.87
N LEU A 129 -5.74 5.11 -8.00
CA LEU A 129 -4.86 5.27 -9.15
C LEU A 129 -3.60 4.46 -8.93
N LEU A 130 -3.20 3.75 -9.98
CA LEU A 130 -2.07 2.84 -10.02
C LEU A 130 -1.08 3.35 -11.06
N GLY A 131 0.19 3.50 -10.69
CA GLY A 131 1.27 3.82 -11.61
C GLY A 131 2.34 2.74 -11.59
N ASN A 132 2.90 2.40 -12.74
CA ASN A 132 4.10 1.55 -12.83
C ASN A 132 5.31 2.33 -13.37
N ALA A 133 6.50 1.74 -13.23
CA ALA A 133 7.74 2.36 -13.67
C ALA A 133 7.86 2.51 -15.20
N GLN A 134 7.01 1.81 -15.96
CA GLN A 134 6.96 1.85 -17.43
C GLN A 134 6.05 2.98 -17.96
N GLY A 135 5.50 3.83 -17.09
CA GLY A 135 4.64 4.94 -17.47
C GLY A 135 3.18 4.56 -17.71
N TRP A 136 2.78 3.32 -17.40
CA TRP A 136 1.36 2.96 -17.41
C TRP A 136 0.68 3.57 -16.18
N ILE A 137 -0.49 4.15 -16.41
CA ILE A 137 -1.38 4.67 -15.37
C ILE A 137 -2.73 3.99 -15.54
N GLY A 138 -3.29 3.50 -14.46
CA GLY A 138 -4.65 2.98 -14.45
C GLY A 138 -5.41 3.38 -13.21
N ARG A 139 -6.71 3.13 -13.29
CA ARG A 139 -7.70 3.43 -12.28
C ARG A 139 -8.37 2.12 -11.86
N LEU A 140 -8.35 1.83 -10.57
CA LEU A 140 -9.01 0.69 -9.95
C LEU A 140 -10.26 1.19 -9.23
N ASP A 141 -11.38 0.52 -9.46
CA ASP A 141 -12.59 0.65 -8.65
C ASP A 141 -12.51 -0.31 -7.44
N PRO A 142 -12.40 0.20 -6.20
CA PRO A 142 -12.37 -0.62 -4.98
C PRO A 142 -13.57 -1.55 -4.81
N ALA A 143 -14.75 -1.13 -5.27
CA ALA A 143 -15.99 -1.86 -5.03
C ALA A 143 -16.08 -3.11 -5.90
N THR A 144 -15.58 -3.03 -7.14
CA THR A 144 -15.68 -4.12 -8.11
C THR A 144 -14.36 -4.82 -8.39
N GLY A 145 -13.23 -4.19 -8.05
CA GLY A 145 -11.90 -4.64 -8.41
C GLY A 145 -11.53 -4.40 -9.88
N SER A 146 -12.38 -3.71 -10.63
CA SER A 146 -12.17 -3.46 -12.06
C SER A 146 -11.08 -2.43 -12.28
N VAL A 147 -10.17 -2.72 -13.22
CA VAL A 147 -9.06 -1.85 -13.60
C VAL A 147 -9.31 -1.30 -15.00
N GLN A 148 -9.10 0.00 -15.16
CA GLN A 148 -9.14 0.69 -16.44
C GLN A 148 -7.81 1.41 -16.68
N SER A 149 -7.19 1.19 -17.84
CA SER A 149 -6.05 2.00 -18.26
C SER A 149 -6.50 3.43 -18.51
N LEU A 150 -5.76 4.39 -17.97
CA LEU A 150 -5.95 5.80 -18.30
C LEU A 150 -5.07 6.15 -19.50
N PRO A 151 -5.54 7.02 -20.42
CA PRO A 151 -4.72 7.51 -21.51
C PRO A 151 -3.52 8.27 -20.92
N SER A 152 -2.32 7.94 -21.40
CA SER A 152 -1.15 8.77 -21.17
C SER A 152 -1.32 10.06 -21.99
N PRO A 153 -1.14 11.26 -21.42
CA PRO A 153 -1.32 12.52 -22.13
C PRO A 153 -0.18 12.84 -23.12
N LEU A 154 0.44 11.82 -23.73
CA LEU A 154 1.47 12.01 -24.77
C LEU A 154 0.86 12.59 -26.06
#